data_AF-A0A7Z8NQR4-F1
#
_entry.id   AF-A0A7Z8NQR4-F1
#
_cell.length_a   1.000
_cell.length_b   1.000
_cell.length_c   1.000
_cell.angle_alpha   90.00
_cell.angle_beta   90.00
_cell.angle_gamma   90.00
#
_symmetry.space_group_name_H-M   'P 1'
#
loop_
_entity.id
_entity.type
_entity.pdbx_description
1 polymer ?
#
loop_
_entity_poly.entity_id
_entity_poly.type
_entity_poly.pdbx_seq_one_letter_code
_entity_poly.pdbx_strand_id
1 'polypeptide(L)'
;MTAALHPQWVWELAGASGEVLDRPLSPVFGTRFDAEEWLGAHWRTLRDQGVRTVVLRNDGVLVRPAYDLAAVPEQVTVRPRD
;
A
#
# COMPACT_ATOMS: atom_id res chain seq x y z
N MET A 1 30.15 -12.71 -5.89
CA MET A 1 29.52 -11.58 -5.19
C MET A 1 28.01 -11.69 -5.39
N THR A 2 27.34 -12.49 -4.57
CA THR A 2 25.88 -12.56 -4.56
C THR A 2 25.38 -11.30 -3.87
N ALA A 3 24.84 -10.35 -4.62
CA ALA A 3 24.07 -9.27 -4.02
C ALA A 3 22.90 -9.93 -3.29
N ALA A 4 22.94 -9.98 -1.95
CA ALA A 4 21.76 -10.26 -1.18
C ALA A 4 20.81 -9.09 -1.46
N LEU A 5 19.88 -9.29 -2.40
CA LEU A 5 18.75 -8.40 -2.60
C LEU A 5 17.99 -8.45 -1.29
N HIS A 6 18.22 -7.45 -0.44
CA HIS A 6 17.41 -7.26 0.75
C HIS A 6 16.01 -6.96 0.23
N PRO A 7 14.97 -7.69 0.65
CA PRO A 7 13.63 -7.46 0.13
C PRO A 7 13.22 -6.01 0.40
N GLN A 8 13.02 -5.24 -0.66
CA GLN A 8 12.61 -3.84 -0.62
C GLN A 8 11.11 -3.76 -0.85
N TRP A 9 10.35 -3.74 0.23
CA TRP A 9 8.89 -3.61 0.16
C TRP A 9 8.53 -2.13 0.10
N VAL A 10 7.78 -1.72 -0.92
CA VAL A 10 7.35 -0.32 -1.13
C VAL A 10 5.92 -0.30 -1.64
N TRP A 11 5.10 0.63 -1.15
CA TRP A 11 3.82 0.90 -1.78
C TRP A 11 3.98 1.90 -2.91
N GLU A 12 3.61 1.47 -4.11
CA GLU A 12 3.37 2.38 -5.23
C GLU A 12 1.95 2.92 -5.10
N LEU A 13 1.83 4.25 -5.07
CA LEU A 13 0.58 4.95 -4.83
C LEU A 13 0.12 5.56 -6.15
N ALA A 14 -1.15 5.37 -6.50
CA ALA A 14 -1.75 5.90 -7.70
C ALA A 14 -2.98 6.75 -7.39
N GLY A 15 -3.16 7.81 -8.18
CA GLY A 15 -4.29 8.72 -8.11
C GLY A 15 -5.56 8.15 -8.75
N ALA A 16 -6.57 9.01 -8.89
CA ALA A 16 -7.88 8.61 -9.39
C ALA A 16 -7.91 8.20 -10.87
N SER A 17 -6.93 8.66 -11.65
CA SER A 17 -6.81 8.30 -13.07
C SER A 17 -5.85 7.12 -13.29
N GLY A 18 -5.34 6.51 -12.22
CA GLY A 18 -4.35 5.44 -12.27
C GLY A 18 -2.91 5.93 -12.48
N GLU A 19 -2.68 7.25 -12.42
CA GLU A 19 -1.36 7.85 -12.48
C GLU A 19 -0.57 7.57 -11.21
N VAL A 20 0.68 7.10 -11.33
CA VAL A 20 1.56 6.94 -10.18
C VAL A 20 1.89 8.31 -9.63
N LEU A 21 1.68 8.51 -8.34
CA LEU A 21 1.91 9.77 -7.66
C LEU A 21 3.36 9.84 -7.17
N ASP A 22 4.05 10.92 -7.49
CA ASP A 22 5.39 11.19 -6.95
C ASP A 22 5.36 11.60 -5.47
N ARG A 23 4.20 12.03 -4.96
CA ARG A 23 3.96 12.34 -3.54
C ARG A 23 2.51 12.05 -3.15
N PRO A 24 2.26 11.54 -1.93
CA PRO A 24 3.25 11.11 -0.93
C PRO A 24 4.06 9.88 -1.40
N LEU A 25 5.25 9.67 -0.85
CA LEU A 25 6.06 8.48 -1.13
C LEU A 25 5.93 7.49 0.02
N SER A 26 5.87 6.21 -0.31
CA SER A 26 5.97 5.14 0.67
C SER A 26 7.42 4.90 1.09
N PRO A 27 7.70 4.65 2.38
CA PRO A 27 9.00 4.17 2.83
C PRO A 27 9.37 2.82 2.22
N VAL A 28 10.66 2.48 2.29
CA VAL A 28 11.13 1.11 2.02
C VAL A 28 11.08 0.32 3.32
N PHE A 29 10.37 -0.81 3.31
CA PHE A 29 10.25 -1.71 4.45
C PHE A 29 11.09 -2.98 4.24
N GLY A 30 11.62 -3.52 5.33
CA GLY A 30 12.35 -4.79 5.32
C GLY A 30 11.45 -6.02 5.26
N THR A 31 10.16 -5.88 5.62
CA THR A 31 9.18 -6.97 5.57
C THR A 31 7.86 -6.49 4.97
N ARG A 32 7.09 -7.43 4.42
CA ARG A 32 5.71 -7.20 3.96
C ARG A 32 4.80 -6.75 5.10
N PHE A 33 4.97 -7.33 6.28
CA PHE A 33 4.13 -7.04 7.44
C PHE A 33 4.25 -5.56 7.86
N ASP A 34 5.47 -5.03 7.97
CA ASP A 34 5.70 -3.62 8.26
C ASP A 34 5.05 -2.70 7.21
N ALA A 35 5.13 -3.09 5.93
CA ALA A 35 4.49 -2.35 4.85
C ALA A 35 2.96 -2.34 5.01
N GLU A 36 2.35 -3.49 5.30
CA GLU A 36 0.90 -3.63 5.49
C GLU A 36 0.41 -2.85 6.73
N GLU A 37 1.16 -2.91 7.84
CA GLU A 37 0.87 -2.12 9.05
C GLU A 37 0.93 -0.62 8.77
N TRP A 38 1.96 -0.15 8.05
CA TRP A 38 2.06 1.26 7.65
C TRP A 38 0.86 1.70 6.80
N LEU A 39 0.44 0.88 5.82
CA LEU A 39 -0.72 1.20 5.01
C LEU A 39 -1.99 1.27 5.86
N GLY A 40 -2.19 0.33 6.79
CA GLY A 40 -3.30 0.33 7.74
C GLY A 40 -3.38 1.58 8.61
N ALA A 41 -2.22 2.14 8.98
CA ALA A 41 -2.16 3.39 9.75
C ALA A 41 -2.39 4.64 8.87
N HIS A 42 -1.89 4.66 7.63
CA HIS A 42 -1.82 5.88 6.82
C HIS A 42 -2.89 5.99 5.72
N TRP A 43 -3.65 4.93 5.41
CA TRP A 43 -4.57 4.91 4.26
C TRP A 43 -5.57 6.08 4.24
N ARG A 44 -6.04 6.55 5.40
CA ARG A 44 -6.98 7.69 5.48
C ARG A 44 -6.32 8.98 5.02
N THR A 45 -5.10 9.23 5.47
CA THR A 45 -4.30 10.39 5.06
C THR A 45 -3.91 10.29 3.60
N LEU A 46 -3.51 9.11 3.12
CA LEU A 46 -3.21 8.87 1.70
C LEU A 46 -4.44 9.17 0.83
N ARG A 47 -5.63 8.69 1.24
CA ARG A 47 -6.89 8.97 0.57
C ARG A 47 -7.21 10.46 0.53
N ASP A 48 -7.04 11.16 1.66
CA ASP A 48 -7.25 12.62 1.74
C ASP A 48 -6.30 13.38 0.81
N GLN A 49 -5.07 12.87 0.64
CA GLN A 49 -4.07 13.38 -0.29
C GLN A 49 -4.33 13.00 -1.76
N GLY A 50 -5.43 12.32 -2.06
CA GLY A 50 -5.84 11.98 -3.42
C GLY A 50 -5.39 10.60 -3.92
N VAL A 51 -4.71 9.81 -3.08
CA VAL A 51 -4.36 8.42 -3.41
C VAL A 51 -5.63 7.58 -3.48
N ARG A 52 -5.78 6.80 -4.55
CA ARG A 52 -6.94 5.94 -4.79
C ARG A 52 -6.57 4.48 -4.84
N THR A 53 -5.43 4.16 -5.43
CA THR A 53 -4.97 2.77 -5.54
C THR A 53 -3.59 2.67 -4.94
N VAL A 54 -3.33 1.60 -4.21
CA VAL A 54 -2.00 1.27 -3.72
C VAL A 54 -1.65 -0.16 -4.10
N VAL A 55 -0.44 -0.34 -4.58
CA VAL A 55 0.08 -1.66 -4.96
C VAL A 55 1.40 -1.93 -4.28
N LEU A 56 1.56 -3.12 -3.73
CA LEU A 56 2.79 -3.49 -3.06
C LEU A 56 3.81 -3.94 -4.09
N ARG A 57 5.02 -3.43 -4.00
CA ARG A 57 6.16 -3.90 -4.79
C ARG A 57 7.23 -4.47 -3.88
N ASN A 58 7.80 -5.61 -4.26
CA ASN A 58 8.96 -6.20 -3.63
C ASN A 58 10.11 -6.19 -4.64
N ASP A 59 11.15 -5.40 -4.38
CA ASP A 59 12.31 -5.29 -5.28
C ASP A 59 11.88 -4.89 -6.72
N GLY A 60 10.91 -3.99 -6.83
CA GLY A 60 10.33 -3.56 -8.11
C GLY A 60 9.29 -4.52 -8.72
N VAL A 61 9.14 -5.74 -8.19
CA VAL A 61 8.14 -6.72 -8.64
C VAL A 61 6.79 -6.43 -7.99
N LEU A 62 5.74 -6.31 -8.81
CA LEU A 62 4.37 -6.11 -8.34
C LEU A 62 3.86 -7.35 -7.57
N VAL A 63 3.35 -7.13 -6.37
CA VAL A 63 2.75 -8.15 -5.49
C VAL A 63 1.25 -7.86 -5.35
N ARG A 64 0.42 -8.88 -5.59
CA ARG A 64 -1.04 -8.79 -5.40
C ARG A 64 -1.44 -9.13 -3.95
N PRO A 65 -2.58 -8.61 -3.45
CA PRO A 65 -3.56 -7.76 -4.14
C PRO A 65 -3.18 -6.27 -4.17
N ALA A 66 -3.73 -5.55 -5.15
CA ALA A 66 -3.83 -4.10 -5.14
C ALA A 66 -5.00 -3.69 -4.23
N TYR A 67 -4.85 -2.61 -3.46
CA TYR A 67 -5.91 -2.08 -2.61
C TYR A 67 -6.43 -0.78 -3.17
N ASP A 68 -7.75 -0.67 -3.26
CA ASP A 68 -8.43 0.58 -3.60
C ASP A 68 -8.83 1.29 -2.29
N LEU A 69 -8.24 2.46 -2.04
CA LEU A 69 -8.48 3.31 -0.88
C LEU A 69 -9.76 4.16 -1.01
N ALA A 70 -10.33 4.26 -2.22
CA ALA A 70 -11.61 4.92 -2.46
C ALA A 70 -12.77 3.96 -2.21
N ALA A 71 -12.60 2.72 -2.64
CA ALA A 71 -13.48 1.59 -2.45
C ALA A 71 -13.15 0.89 -1.12
N VAL A 72 -12.93 1.66 -0.04
CA VAL A 72 -13.18 1.11 1.29
C VAL A 72 -14.69 0.86 1.32
N PRO A 73 -15.16 -0.39 1.24
CA PRO A 73 -16.56 -0.62 1.51
C PRO A 73 -16.79 -0.25 2.98
N GLU A 74 -17.99 0.20 3.31
CA GLU A 74 -18.52 0.15 4.68
C GLU A 74 -18.54 -1.28 5.29
N GLN A 75 -17.80 -2.25 4.72
CA GLN A 75 -17.69 -3.65 5.14
C GLN A 75 -16.57 -3.91 6.15
N VAL A 76 -15.93 -2.88 6.72
CA VAL A 76 -15.46 -3.00 8.12
C VAL A 76 -16.68 -2.88 9.05
N THR A 77 -17.74 -3.64 8.75
CA THR A 77 -18.64 -4.09 9.79
C THR A 77 -17.83 -5.17 10.49
N VAL A 78 -17.27 -4.81 11.65
CA VAL A 78 -16.92 -5.80 12.66
C VAL A 78 -18.10 -6.76 12.72
N ARG A 79 -17.91 -8.00 12.25
CA ARG A 79 -18.84 -9.06 12.59
C ARG A 79 -18.74 -9.17 14.12
N PRO A 80 -19.80 -8.86 14.90
CA PRO A 80 -19.79 -9.21 16.30
C PRO A 80 -19.57 -10.73 16.33
N ARG A 81 -18.54 -11.14 17.06
CA ARG A 81 -18.30 -12.53 17.38
C ARG A 81 -19.46 -12.95 18.28
N ASP A 82 -20.41 -13.71 17.72
CA ASP A 82 -21.37 -14.49 18.51
C ASP A 82 -20.62 -15.60 19.25
#